data_AF-A0A8S1E0H0-F1
#
_entry.id   AF-A0A8S1E0H0-F1
#
_cell.length_a   1.000
_cell.length_b   1.000
_cell.length_c   1.000
_cell.angle_alpha   90.00
_cell.angle_beta   90.00
_cell.angle_gamma   90.00
#
_symmetry.space_group_name_H-M   'P 1'
#
loop_
_entity.id
_entity.type
_entity.pdbx_description
1 polymer ?
#
loop_
_entity_poly.entity_id
_entity_poly.type
_entity_poly.pdbx_seq_one_letter_code
_entity_poly.pdbx_strand_id
1 'polypeptide(L)'
;MQISETTSSERPTSKSGCCSMPRRYLVAFLAFLGFWNVYALRVNLSVAIVAMTSNYTVTLDNGTVIQKRDFDWDSKTRGLLLSSFFYGYIITQIPGGWLGARVGGALLFGAGIASTALLTLLTPLAATGGVTFLFVLRVLEGVFEGVTYPCIHAVWARWAPPMERSKLATLAFSGSYVGTVVALPLSGYLAKHVGWPYVFYVF
;
A
#
# COMPACT_ATOMS: atom_id res chain seq x y z
N MET A 1 68.69 -10.00 4.23
CA MET A 1 68.34 -11.34 4.71
C MET A 1 67.39 -11.16 5.90
N GLN A 2 66.10 -11.49 5.70
CA GLN A 2 64.95 -11.61 6.64
C GLN A 2 64.65 -10.41 7.57
N ILE A 3 63.73 -9.50 7.23
CA ILE A 3 62.25 -9.57 7.37
C ILE A 3 61.81 -10.06 8.76
N SER A 4 61.44 -9.09 9.61
CA SER A 4 60.58 -9.28 10.78
C SER A 4 59.22 -8.69 10.39
N GLU A 5 58.23 -9.54 10.13
CA GLU A 5 56.84 -9.13 10.00
C GLU A 5 55.94 -9.99 10.88
N THR A 6 55.14 -9.25 11.62
CA THR A 6 54.18 -9.61 12.65
C THR A 6 53.23 -10.73 12.25
N THR A 7 53.09 -11.71 13.13
CA THR A 7 52.00 -12.68 13.17
C THR A 7 50.65 -11.98 13.23
N SER A 8 49.93 -11.94 12.10
CA SER A 8 48.53 -11.54 12.05
C SER A 8 47.68 -12.62 12.71
N SER A 9 47.16 -12.32 13.89
CA SER A 9 46.14 -13.12 14.58
C SER A 9 44.91 -13.27 13.67
N GLU A 10 44.69 -14.48 13.16
CA GLU A 10 43.46 -14.86 12.47
C GLU A 10 42.29 -14.78 13.47
N ARG A 11 41.37 -13.84 13.24
CA ARG A 11 40.08 -13.83 13.93
C ARG A 11 39.27 -15.02 13.44
N PRO A 12 38.77 -15.91 14.33
CA PRO A 12 37.93 -17.02 13.90
C PRO A 12 36.64 -16.44 13.29
N THR A 13 36.42 -16.76 12.02
CA THR A 13 35.13 -16.54 11.36
C THR A 13 34.11 -17.44 12.05
N SER A 14 33.33 -16.86 12.96
CA SER A 14 32.17 -17.51 13.56
C SER A 14 31.19 -17.89 12.44
N LYS A 15 31.30 -19.13 11.98
CA LYS A 15 30.32 -19.79 11.12
C LYS A 15 29.04 -19.99 11.93
N SER A 16 28.18 -18.98 11.96
CA SER A 16 26.81 -19.14 12.48
C SER A 16 25.92 -19.79 11.42
N GLY A 17 25.53 -21.04 11.68
CA GLY A 17 24.19 -21.58 11.39
C GLY A 17 23.77 -21.77 9.93
N CYS A 18 23.61 -23.03 9.55
CA CYS A 18 23.20 -23.57 8.25
C CYS A 18 21.83 -23.12 7.68
N CYS A 19 21.10 -22.18 8.28
CA CYS A 19 19.83 -21.64 7.72
C CYS A 19 19.61 -20.15 8.02
N SER A 20 20.67 -19.33 8.01
CA SER A 20 20.48 -17.87 8.08
C SER A 20 20.20 -17.31 6.68
N MET A 21 18.93 -17.24 6.28
CA MET A 21 18.53 -16.42 5.12
C MET A 21 19.22 -15.03 5.22
N PRO A 22 19.94 -14.59 4.17
CA PRO A 22 20.60 -13.29 4.21
C PRO A 22 19.58 -12.19 4.53
N ARG A 23 19.89 -11.27 5.46
CA ARG A 23 18.99 -10.19 5.92
C ARG A 23 18.34 -9.37 4.79
N ARG A 24 18.96 -9.34 3.60
CA ARG A 24 18.40 -8.73 2.38
C ARG A 24 17.10 -9.38 1.88
N TYR A 25 16.92 -10.69 2.04
CA TYR A 25 15.67 -11.38 1.69
C TYR A 25 14.54 -11.03 2.66
N LEU A 26 14.86 -10.78 3.93
CA LEU A 26 13.89 -10.26 4.89
C LEU A 26 13.41 -8.87 4.47
N VAL A 27 14.31 -7.98 4.05
CA VAL A 27 13.93 -6.65 3.54
C VAL A 27 13.05 -6.77 2.28
N ALA A 28 13.36 -7.69 1.37
CA ALA A 28 12.53 -7.96 0.19
C ALA A 28 11.15 -8.52 0.54
N PHE A 29 11.06 -9.39 1.54
CA PHE A 29 9.78 -9.90 2.02
C PHE A 29 8.94 -8.82 2.72
N LEU A 30 9.56 -7.94 3.53
CA LEU A 30 8.87 -6.80 4.13
C LEU A 30 8.39 -5.81 3.05
N ALA A 31 9.19 -5.57 2.02
CA ALA A 31 8.79 -4.76 0.88
C ALA A 31 7.63 -5.40 0.10
N PHE A 32 7.63 -6.74 -0.05
CA PHE A 32 6.51 -7.49 -0.63
C PHE A 32 5.22 -7.27 0.17
N LEU A 33 5.26 -7.40 1.49
CA LEU A 33 4.10 -7.13 2.35
C LEU A 33 3.65 -5.67 2.26
N GLY A 34 4.60 -4.74 2.15
CA GLY A 34 4.31 -3.33 1.92
C GLY A 34 3.57 -3.10 0.60
N PHE A 35 4.07 -3.63 -0.50
CA PHE A 35 3.41 -3.51 -1.80
C PHE A 35 2.07 -4.23 -1.88
N TRP A 36 1.93 -5.36 -1.18
CA TRP A 36 0.63 -6.00 -1.00
C TRP A 36 -0.36 -5.04 -0.36
N ASN A 37 -0.02 -4.49 0.81
CA ASN A 37 -0.92 -3.62 1.56
C ASN A 37 -1.26 -2.36 0.74
N VAL A 38 -0.27 -1.69 0.15
CA VAL A 38 -0.44 -0.53 -0.73
C VAL A 38 -1.44 -0.80 -1.85
N TYR A 39 -1.31 -1.92 -2.55
CA TYR A 39 -2.23 -2.23 -3.64
C TYR A 39 -3.61 -2.66 -3.15
N ALA A 40 -3.71 -3.29 -1.98
CA ALA A 40 -4.99 -3.57 -1.36
C ALA A 40 -5.74 -2.27 -1.02
N LEU A 41 -5.05 -1.29 -0.40
CA LEU A 41 -5.58 0.04 -0.10
C LEU A 41 -5.98 0.80 -1.36
N ARG A 42 -5.21 0.68 -2.45
CA ARG A 42 -5.53 1.35 -3.71
C ARG A 42 -6.81 0.81 -4.36
N VAL A 43 -6.99 -0.51 -4.40
CA VAL A 43 -8.10 -1.12 -5.17
C VAL A 43 -9.40 -1.24 -4.37
N ASN A 44 -9.35 -1.07 -3.05
CA ASN A 44 -10.51 -1.23 -2.17
C ASN A 44 -11.69 -0.32 -2.58
N LEU A 45 -11.43 0.94 -2.98
CA LEU A 45 -12.45 1.90 -3.36
C LEU A 45 -13.13 1.53 -4.67
N SER A 46 -12.43 0.91 -5.61
CA SER A 46 -13.00 0.48 -6.89
C SER A 46 -14.20 -0.46 -6.69
N VAL A 47 -14.14 -1.31 -5.67
CA VAL A 47 -15.24 -2.22 -5.32
C VAL A 47 -16.22 -1.54 -4.36
N ALA A 48 -15.71 -0.85 -3.33
CA ALA A 48 -16.55 -0.18 -2.34
C ALA A 48 -17.47 0.86 -2.97
N ILE A 49 -17.01 1.64 -3.95
CA ILE A 49 -17.82 2.67 -4.59
C ILE A 49 -19.04 2.10 -5.31
N VAL A 50 -18.96 0.87 -5.82
CA VAL A 50 -20.11 0.16 -6.40
C VAL A 50 -21.10 -0.17 -5.30
N ALA A 51 -20.64 -0.70 -4.16
CA ALA A 51 -21.52 -1.03 -3.04
C ALA A 51 -22.18 0.22 -2.43
N MET A 52 -21.42 1.32 -2.32
CA MET A 52 -21.89 2.63 -1.83
C MET A 52 -22.96 3.28 -2.73
N THR A 53 -22.96 2.93 -4.02
CA THR A 53 -23.85 3.54 -5.03
C THR A 53 -24.87 2.57 -5.63
N SER A 54 -24.89 1.32 -5.18
CA SER A 54 -25.87 0.34 -5.63
C SER A 54 -27.14 0.41 -4.80
N ASN A 55 -28.27 0.12 -5.43
CA ASN A 55 -29.55 0.01 -4.74
C ASN A 55 -29.62 -1.33 -3.99
N TYR A 56 -30.03 -1.30 -2.73
CA TYR A 56 -30.34 -2.49 -1.95
C TYR A 56 -31.77 -2.44 -1.42
N THR A 57 -32.42 -3.60 -1.39
CA THR A 57 -33.81 -3.74 -0.93
C THR A 57 -33.85 -3.87 0.59
N VAL A 58 -34.64 -3.02 1.24
CA VAL A 58 -34.98 -3.16 2.66
C VAL A 58 -36.46 -3.47 2.75
N THR A 59 -36.79 -4.63 3.33
CA THR A 59 -38.16 -4.98 3.72
C THR A 59 -38.45 -4.34 5.07
N LEU A 60 -39.39 -3.41 5.10
CA LEU A 60 -39.89 -2.81 6.33
C LEU A 60 -40.82 -3.80 7.06
N ASP A 61 -41.03 -3.61 8.36
CA ASP A 61 -41.89 -4.47 9.19
C ASP A 61 -43.35 -4.55 8.70
N ASN A 62 -43.78 -3.58 7.89
CA ASN A 62 -45.09 -3.53 7.25
C ASN A 62 -45.17 -4.31 5.92
N GLY A 63 -44.12 -5.05 5.55
CA GLY A 63 -44.05 -5.83 4.30
C GLY A 63 -43.73 -5.01 3.05
N THR A 64 -43.49 -3.70 3.17
CA THR A 64 -43.14 -2.85 2.02
C THR A 64 -41.67 -3.00 1.67
N VAL A 65 -41.38 -3.27 0.39
CA VAL A 65 -40.01 -3.34 -0.12
C VAL A 65 -39.61 -1.96 -0.64
N ILE A 66 -38.66 -1.30 0.03
CA ILE A 66 -38.07 -0.05 -0.45
C ILE A 66 -36.67 -0.30 -0.98
N GLN A 67 -36.32 0.37 -2.07
CA GLN A 67 -34.96 0.40 -2.58
C GLN A 67 -34.25 1.60 -1.96
N LYS A 68 -33.20 1.35 -1.18
CA LYS A 68 -32.38 2.38 -0.58
C LYS A 68 -30.99 2.37 -1.23
N ARG A 69 -30.36 3.54 -1.21
CA ARG A 69 -28.99 3.76 -1.66
C ARG A 69 -28.29 4.64 -0.64
N ASP A 70 -27.02 4.33 -0.33
CA ASP A 70 -26.27 5.10 0.67
C ASP A 70 -25.84 6.45 0.14
N PHE A 71 -25.35 6.50 -1.10
CA PHE A 71 -24.89 7.75 -1.73
C PHE A 71 -25.35 7.89 -3.18
N ASP A 72 -26.02 9.00 -3.50
CA ASP A 72 -26.48 9.30 -4.86
C ASP A 72 -25.42 10.01 -5.72
N TRP A 73 -24.28 9.35 -5.91
CA TRP A 73 -23.21 9.84 -6.79
C TRP A 73 -23.44 9.42 -8.24
N ASP A 74 -23.35 10.38 -9.17
CA ASP A 74 -23.40 10.10 -10.60
C ASP A 74 -22.08 9.46 -11.09
N SER A 75 -22.08 8.95 -12.32
CA SER A 75 -20.90 8.30 -12.90
C SER A 75 -19.69 9.23 -12.98
N LYS A 76 -19.91 10.54 -13.18
CA LYS A 76 -18.84 11.54 -13.22
C LYS A 76 -18.18 11.70 -11.86
N THR A 77 -18.97 11.82 -10.78
CA THR A 77 -18.44 11.91 -9.42
C THR A 77 -17.68 10.65 -9.04
N ARG A 78 -18.19 9.46 -9.38
CA ARG A 78 -17.48 8.19 -9.12
C ARG A 78 -16.13 8.13 -9.83
N GLY A 79 -16.10 8.51 -11.11
CA GLY A 79 -14.87 8.59 -11.88
C GLY A 79 -13.88 9.60 -11.31
N LEU A 80 -14.37 10.76 -10.83
CA LEU A 80 -13.54 11.79 -10.21
C LEU A 80 -12.95 11.33 -8.87
N LEU A 81 -13.73 10.65 -8.03
CA LEU A 81 -13.25 10.08 -6.77
C LEU A 81 -12.19 9.01 -7.02
N LEU A 82 -12.40 8.13 -8.00
CA LEU A 82 -11.43 7.09 -8.35
C LEU A 82 -10.14 7.68 -8.93
N SER A 83 -10.23 8.72 -9.77
CA SER A 83 -9.05 9.35 -10.38
C SER A 83 -8.30 10.28 -9.42
N SER A 84 -8.97 10.83 -8.40
CA SER A 84 -8.39 11.82 -7.49
C SER A 84 -7.12 11.36 -6.78
N PHE A 85 -7.04 10.08 -6.44
CA PHE A 85 -5.84 9.44 -5.91
C PHE A 85 -4.61 9.68 -6.80
N PHE A 86 -4.77 9.57 -8.12
CA PHE A 86 -3.65 9.70 -9.06
C PHE A 86 -3.10 11.13 -9.14
N TYR A 87 -3.90 12.15 -8.82
CA TYR A 87 -3.40 13.53 -8.77
C TYR A 87 -2.31 13.69 -7.70
N GLY A 88 -2.56 13.21 -6.48
CA GLY A 88 -1.56 13.24 -5.41
C GLY A 88 -0.36 12.33 -5.70
N TYR A 89 -0.64 11.15 -6.27
CA TYR A 89 0.37 10.15 -6.59
C TYR A 89 1.42 10.65 -7.57
N ILE A 90 1.00 11.26 -8.69
CA ILE A 90 1.92 11.72 -9.73
C ILE A 90 2.79 12.88 -9.22
N ILE A 91 2.20 13.83 -8.50
CA ILE A 91 2.92 14.99 -7.95
C ILE A 91 4.07 14.55 -7.03
N THR A 92 3.87 13.47 -6.30
CA THR A 92 4.79 13.08 -5.23
C THR A 92 5.91 12.14 -5.68
N GLN A 93 5.88 11.58 -6.89
CA GLN A 93 6.93 10.66 -7.33
C GLN A 93 8.32 11.30 -7.42
N ILE A 94 8.45 12.47 -8.04
CA ILE A 94 9.74 13.16 -8.18
C ILE A 94 10.26 13.64 -6.81
N PRO A 95 9.45 14.39 -6.00
CA PRO A 95 9.87 14.78 -4.66
C PRO A 95 10.17 13.59 -3.75
N GLY A 96 9.38 12.52 -3.85
CA GLY A 96 9.51 11.32 -3.04
C GLY A 96 10.84 10.60 -3.25
N GLY A 97 11.36 10.56 -4.48
CA GLY A 97 12.69 10.00 -4.75
C GLY A 97 13.82 10.82 -4.17
N TRP A 98 13.75 12.14 -4.32
CA TRP A 98 14.72 13.05 -3.72
C TRP A 98 14.71 12.97 -2.19
N LEU A 99 13.51 12.94 -1.59
CA LEU A 99 13.34 12.84 -0.15
C LEU A 99 13.83 11.47 0.35
N GLY A 100 13.46 10.38 -0.32
CA GLY A 100 13.90 9.03 0.01
C GLY A 100 15.42 8.84 -0.02
N ALA A 101 16.13 9.54 -0.91
CA ALA A 101 17.58 9.55 -0.93
C ALA A 101 18.20 10.27 0.30
N ARG A 102 17.55 11.32 0.81
CA ARG A 102 18.01 12.16 1.94
C ARG A 102 17.65 11.60 3.31
N VAL A 103 16.36 11.37 3.58
CA VAL A 103 15.88 10.90 4.90
C VAL A 103 15.97 9.38 5.08
N GLY A 104 16.22 8.65 3.99
CA GLY A 104 16.33 7.19 3.99
C GLY A 104 15.08 6.50 3.47
N GLY A 105 15.24 5.74 2.38
CA GLY A 105 14.13 5.12 1.66
C GLY A 105 13.30 4.16 2.50
N ALA A 106 13.89 3.43 3.46
CA ALA A 106 13.15 2.48 4.29
C ALA A 106 12.16 3.18 5.24
N LEU A 107 12.59 4.28 5.87
CA LEU A 107 11.74 5.05 6.78
C LEU A 107 10.61 5.72 6.00
N LEU A 108 10.92 6.36 4.88
CA LEU A 108 9.92 7.06 4.08
C LEU A 108 8.93 6.08 3.40
N PHE A 109 9.40 4.90 3.00
CA PHE A 109 8.54 3.82 2.51
C PHE A 109 7.53 3.39 3.58
N GLY A 110 7.99 3.06 4.79
CA GLY A 110 7.10 2.66 5.88
C GLY A 110 6.14 3.77 6.32
N ALA A 111 6.63 5.02 6.42
CA ALA A 111 5.82 6.17 6.79
C ALA A 111 4.73 6.48 5.75
N GLY A 112 5.05 6.34 4.46
CA GLY A 112 4.07 6.49 3.37
C GLY A 112 2.94 5.48 3.50
N ILE A 113 3.28 4.19 3.65
CA ILE A 113 2.30 3.11 3.82
C ILE A 113 1.43 3.34 5.06
N ALA A 114 2.05 3.63 6.21
CA ALA A 114 1.32 3.85 7.45
C ALA A 114 0.37 5.06 7.36
N SER A 115 0.82 6.16 6.74
CA SER A 115 0.00 7.36 6.55
C SER A 115 -1.17 7.08 5.62
N THR A 116 -0.95 6.39 4.50
CA THR A 116 -2.02 5.98 3.58
C THR A 116 -3.03 5.08 4.28
N ALA A 117 -2.58 4.05 5.03
CA ALA A 117 -3.48 3.17 5.77
C ALA A 117 -4.34 3.94 6.79
N LEU A 118 -3.74 4.86 7.55
CA LEU A 118 -4.48 5.70 8.51
C LEU A 118 -5.52 6.58 7.82
N LEU A 119 -5.19 7.18 6.67
CA LEU A 119 -6.16 7.96 5.89
C LEU A 119 -7.27 7.06 5.33
N THR A 120 -6.96 5.84 4.92
CA THR A 120 -7.96 4.89 4.45
C THR A 120 -8.94 4.50 5.54
N LEU A 121 -8.51 4.33 6.80
CA LEU A 121 -9.42 4.14 7.94
C LEU A 121 -10.39 5.31 8.12
N LEU A 122 -10.01 6.53 7.75
CA LEU A 122 -10.87 7.71 7.81
C LEU A 122 -11.83 7.82 6.60
N THR A 123 -11.67 6.99 5.56
CA THR A 123 -12.50 7.04 4.35
C THR A 123 -14.00 6.94 4.63
N PRO A 124 -14.50 6.01 5.47
CA PRO A 124 -15.94 5.93 5.71
C PRO A 124 -16.52 7.19 6.35
N LEU A 125 -15.76 7.82 7.26
CA LEU A 125 -16.15 9.08 7.88
C LEU A 125 -16.10 10.24 6.88
N ALA A 126 -15.11 10.27 6.00
CA ALA A 126 -15.03 11.27 4.94
C ALA A 126 -16.17 11.12 3.92
N ALA A 127 -16.58 9.89 3.60
CA ALA A 127 -17.68 9.62 2.69
C ALA A 127 -19.02 10.17 3.22
N THR A 128 -19.30 10.00 4.51
CA THR A 128 -20.51 10.55 5.14
C THR A 128 -20.43 12.07 5.33
N GLY A 129 -19.22 12.63 5.49
CA GLY A 129 -18.99 14.08 5.54
C GLY A 129 -19.19 14.80 4.20
N GLY A 130 -19.14 14.08 3.08
CA GLY A 130 -19.48 14.59 1.75
C GLY A 130 -18.40 14.31 0.69
N VAL A 131 -18.80 14.46 -0.57
CA VAL A 131 -17.95 14.14 -1.74
C VAL A 131 -16.62 14.90 -1.73
N THR A 132 -16.64 16.19 -1.35
CA THR A 132 -15.43 17.02 -1.30
C THR A 132 -14.44 16.53 -0.25
N PHE A 133 -14.92 16.10 0.93
CA PHE A 133 -14.05 15.55 1.97
C PHE A 133 -13.40 14.24 1.51
N LEU A 134 -14.20 13.35 0.91
CA LEU A 134 -13.68 12.12 0.35
C LEU A 134 -12.67 12.38 -0.78
N PHE A 135 -12.94 13.35 -1.65
CA PHE A 135 -12.02 13.74 -2.72
C PHE A 135 -10.67 14.22 -2.17
N VAL A 136 -10.68 15.13 -1.19
CA VAL A 136 -9.44 15.64 -0.57
C VAL A 136 -8.68 14.53 0.13
N LEU A 137 -9.37 13.67 0.89
CA LEU A 137 -8.76 12.52 1.55
C LEU A 137 -8.07 11.59 0.54
N ARG A 138 -8.70 11.33 -0.60
CA ARG A 138 -8.15 10.49 -1.68
C ARG A 138 -6.91 11.10 -2.32
N VAL A 139 -6.89 12.41 -2.52
CA VAL A 139 -5.69 13.11 -2.99
C VAL A 139 -4.56 12.95 -1.97
N LEU A 140 -4.84 13.09 -0.67
CA LEU A 140 -3.84 12.91 0.39
C LEU A 140 -3.31 11.47 0.45
N GLU A 141 -4.17 10.46 0.35
CA GLU A 141 -3.75 9.05 0.22
C GLU A 141 -2.77 8.89 -0.94
N GLY A 142 -3.07 9.48 -2.10
CA GLY A 142 -2.20 9.49 -3.27
C GLY A 142 -0.84 10.15 -3.01
N VAL A 143 -0.82 11.28 -2.30
CA VAL A 143 0.42 11.97 -1.92
C VAL A 143 1.31 11.06 -1.08
N PHE A 144 0.78 10.48 0.00
CA PHE A 144 1.58 9.63 0.88
C PHE A 144 1.96 8.29 0.23
N GLU A 145 1.10 7.71 -0.60
CA GLU A 145 1.40 6.45 -1.29
C GLU A 145 2.41 6.67 -2.45
N GLY A 146 2.44 7.86 -3.05
CA GLY A 146 3.31 8.23 -4.18
C GLY A 146 4.80 8.12 -3.90
N VAL A 147 5.22 8.17 -2.64
CA VAL A 147 6.65 8.02 -2.26
C VAL A 147 7.13 6.56 -2.29
N THR A 148 6.23 5.58 -2.29
CA THR A 148 6.58 4.16 -2.05
C THR A 148 7.51 3.58 -3.12
N TYR A 149 7.17 3.71 -4.40
CA TYR A 149 7.98 3.26 -5.53
C TYR A 149 9.39 3.89 -5.58
N PRO A 150 9.55 5.21 -5.54
CA PRO A 150 10.89 5.80 -5.59
C PRO A 150 11.71 5.47 -4.32
N CYS A 151 11.07 5.36 -3.15
CA CYS A 151 11.75 5.01 -1.91
C CYS A 151 12.30 3.58 -1.92
N ILE A 152 11.57 2.61 -2.46
CA ILE A 152 12.07 1.24 -2.49
C ILE A 152 13.30 1.10 -3.38
N HIS A 153 13.39 1.86 -4.47
CA HIS A 153 14.60 1.88 -5.30
C HIS A 153 15.80 2.47 -4.54
N ALA A 154 15.59 3.46 -3.67
CA ALA A 154 16.63 3.97 -2.78
C ALA A 154 17.08 2.92 -1.74
N VAL A 155 16.17 2.05 -1.27
CA VAL A 155 16.52 0.90 -0.42
C VAL A 155 17.39 -0.10 -1.20
N TRP A 156 16.99 -0.47 -2.41
CA TRP A 156 17.74 -1.41 -3.24
C TRP A 156 19.11 -0.88 -3.68
N ALA A 157 19.27 0.43 -3.79
CA ALA A 157 20.56 1.03 -4.08
C ALA A 157 21.61 0.70 -3.00
N ARG A 158 21.19 0.56 -1.73
CA ARG A 158 22.09 0.33 -0.58
C ARG A 158 22.15 -1.14 -0.14
N TRP A 159 21.04 -1.87 -0.25
CA TRP A 159 20.91 -3.21 0.33
C TRP A 159 21.04 -4.37 -0.66
N ALA A 160 20.86 -4.11 -1.96
CA ALA A 160 20.88 -5.17 -2.98
C ALA A 160 22.22 -5.22 -3.72
N PRO A 161 22.93 -6.36 -3.72
CA PRO A 161 24.06 -6.61 -4.61
C PRO A 161 23.63 -6.45 -6.07
N PRO A 162 24.46 -5.88 -6.98
CA PRO A 162 24.08 -5.64 -8.37
C PRO A 162 23.51 -6.88 -9.08
N MET A 163 24.06 -8.05 -8.80
CA MET A 163 23.70 -9.32 -9.43
C MET A 163 22.37 -9.93 -8.92
N GLU A 164 21.91 -9.53 -7.73
CA GLU A 164 20.67 -10.01 -7.12
C GLU A 164 19.56 -8.95 -7.09
N ARG A 165 19.87 -7.68 -7.44
CA ARG A 165 18.95 -6.54 -7.33
C ARG A 165 17.63 -6.76 -8.04
N SER A 166 17.65 -7.26 -9.28
CA SER A 166 16.42 -7.53 -10.02
C SER A 166 15.59 -8.62 -9.35
N LYS A 167 16.21 -9.66 -8.78
CA LYS A 167 15.49 -10.73 -8.07
C LYS A 167 14.77 -10.19 -6.83
N LEU A 168 15.46 -9.37 -6.02
CA LEU A 168 14.88 -8.77 -4.81
C LEU A 168 13.77 -7.77 -5.17
N ALA A 169 13.96 -6.96 -6.22
CA ALA A 169 12.95 -6.02 -6.68
C ALA A 169 11.70 -6.74 -7.23
N THR A 170 11.87 -7.79 -8.05
CA THR A 170 10.76 -8.59 -8.55
C THR A 170 10.02 -9.28 -7.41
N LEU A 171 10.73 -9.81 -6.41
CA LEU A 171 10.10 -10.38 -5.21
C LEU A 171 9.29 -9.33 -4.45
N ALA A 172 9.78 -8.10 -4.30
CA ALA A 172 9.02 -7.05 -3.64
C ALA A 172 7.80 -6.61 -4.46
N PHE A 173 7.98 -6.37 -5.77
CA PHE A 173 6.91 -5.90 -6.63
C PHE A 173 5.84 -6.95 -6.90
N SER A 174 6.13 -8.24 -6.79
CA SER A 174 5.09 -9.27 -6.94
C SER A 174 3.97 -9.10 -5.90
N GLY A 175 4.25 -8.46 -4.76
CA GLY A 175 3.27 -8.14 -3.73
C GLY A 175 2.12 -7.29 -4.25
N SER A 176 2.33 -6.39 -5.21
CA SER A 176 1.26 -5.54 -5.75
C SER A 176 0.17 -6.35 -6.46
N TYR A 177 0.58 -7.36 -7.24
CA TYR A 177 -0.34 -8.25 -7.94
C TYR A 177 -1.09 -9.13 -6.96
N VAL A 178 -0.40 -9.71 -5.96
CA VAL A 178 -1.06 -10.54 -4.95
C VAL A 178 -2.04 -9.72 -4.12
N GLY A 179 -1.65 -8.51 -3.70
CA GLY A 179 -2.52 -7.57 -2.99
C GLY A 179 -3.80 -7.27 -3.79
N THR A 180 -3.67 -7.00 -5.09
CA THR A 180 -4.83 -6.77 -5.97
C THR A 180 -5.74 -7.99 -6.08
N VAL A 181 -5.15 -9.17 -6.33
CA VAL A 181 -5.90 -10.43 -6.51
C VAL A 181 -6.66 -10.82 -5.26
N VAL A 182 -6.11 -10.55 -4.07
CA VAL A 182 -6.79 -10.84 -2.79
C VAL A 182 -7.80 -9.75 -2.44
N ALA A 183 -7.44 -8.47 -2.61
CA ALA A 183 -8.26 -7.36 -2.16
C ALA A 183 -9.57 -7.23 -2.93
N LEU A 184 -9.59 -7.48 -4.25
CA LEU A 184 -10.81 -7.38 -5.06
C LEU A 184 -11.94 -8.33 -4.58
N PRO A 185 -11.75 -9.66 -4.52
CA PRO A 185 -12.79 -10.58 -4.04
C PRO A 185 -13.10 -10.38 -2.56
N LEU A 186 -12.10 -10.10 -1.72
CA LEU A 186 -12.33 -9.86 -0.29
C LEU A 186 -13.18 -8.61 -0.06
N SER A 187 -12.92 -7.52 -0.80
CA SER A 187 -13.73 -6.30 -0.76
C SER A 187 -15.18 -6.58 -1.17
N GLY A 188 -15.39 -7.38 -2.21
CA GLY A 188 -16.74 -7.77 -2.65
C GLY A 188 -17.48 -8.60 -1.61
N TYR A 189 -16.79 -9.54 -0.98
CA TYR A 189 -17.33 -10.35 0.12
C TYR A 189 -17.72 -9.48 1.33
N LEU A 190 -16.82 -8.60 1.78
CA LEU A 190 -17.06 -7.70 2.90
C LEU A 190 -18.23 -6.74 2.63
N ALA A 191 -18.26 -6.14 1.43
CA ALA A 191 -19.32 -5.22 1.04
C ALA A 191 -20.70 -5.89 1.03
N LYS A 192 -20.78 -7.16 0.62
CA LYS A 192 -22.05 -7.91 0.55
C LYS A 192 -22.56 -8.35 1.93
N HIS A 193 -21.68 -8.79 2.82
CA HIS A 193 -22.08 -9.48 4.06
C HIS A 193 -22.00 -8.61 5.31
N VAL A 194 -21.07 -7.66 5.38
CA VAL A 194 -20.80 -6.86 6.58
C VAL A 194 -21.09 -5.37 6.34
N GLY A 195 -20.91 -4.93 5.09
CA GLY A 195 -21.14 -3.56 4.65
C GLY A 195 -19.88 -2.92 4.09
N TRP A 196 -20.06 -1.90 3.26
CA TRP A 196 -18.97 -1.22 2.58
C TRP A 196 -17.93 -0.55 3.51
N PRO A 197 -18.22 -0.07 4.75
CA PRO A 197 -17.19 0.56 5.58
C PRO A 197 -16.06 -0.40 5.96
N TYR A 198 -16.38 -1.68 6.14
CA TYR A 198 -15.42 -2.72 6.50
C TYR A 198 -14.40 -3.01 5.39
N VAL A 199 -14.72 -2.66 4.14
CA VAL A 199 -13.77 -2.70 3.03
C VAL A 199 -12.60 -1.74 3.31
N PHE A 200 -12.77 -0.69 4.10
CA PHE A 200 -11.70 0.24 4.44
C PHE A 200 -11.03 -0.07 5.78
N TYR A 201 -11.72 -0.75 6.70
CA TYR A 201 -11.18 -1.08 8.02
C TYR A 201 -10.29 -2.31 8.08
N VAL A 202 -10.46 -3.25 7.13
CA VAL A 202 -9.75 -4.54 7.13
C VAL A 202 -8.38 -4.49 6.46
N PHE A 203 -8.17 -3.59 5.50
CA PHE A 203 -6.91 -3.42 4.78
C PHE A 203 -6.03 -2.36 5.43
#